data_AF-A0A1H3VTY0-F1
#
_entry.id   AF-A0A1H3VTY0-F1
#
_cell.length_a   1.000
_cell.length_b   1.000
_cell.length_c   1.000
_cell.angle_alpha   90.00
_cell.angle_beta   90.00
_cell.angle_gamma   90.00
#
_symmetry.space_group_name_H-M   'P 1'
#
loop_
_entity.id
_entity.type
_entity.pdbx_description
1 polymer ?
#
loop_
_entity_poly.entity_id
_entity_poly.type
_entity_poly.pdbx_seq_one_letter_code
_entity_poly.pdbx_strand_id
1 'polypeptide(L)'
;MDSFKAVLRVCAAALIVQQGALASPYLAEKPWIMPFDVNQRFRPQNPHQTPPEDPSQRDIYEFAWQSFIALNWPYKVGGVRGQPDPKVPLAPIANTTNPDKVVVWETYMSPETVFVHPQDWPVVWGQPDFSGLLRVSKPPCYVGGYQYGQPFAPGINQPYTNANVPTGPVVDQNKEYLRVEVTLSQPYFNYIKQFGYYDADTQTSAVKKYIQFANDTGDAPPPAIKPSDDASRFQPLPTGLEFYLDGLPKYALQGMTEVKAAWKVLKTEGEGADIPGRYFRRMMQFPQPDGSLSEPMLMGLVGFHIHRVTPFGHLPSTFEHVDNVRVRKRRFDPLPVPKHPALNPGRGNGRPVRYANGYEVNGESGVAGVIPLPYKQGDSLIPIDEREQVNVSRVTPIPRDVQRVNYKYQRLLKDSVWSYYQLIGTQNKNLETPNRHLGPGIPGPQRSNVQNLVNTTLETYTQKGFSCARCHLNAFPQGVSSFPPYEKRFEDLHVMSFLLLNAKPGSQPPGKFECLKPGY
;
A
#
# COMPACT_ATOMS: atom_id res chain seq x y z
N MET A 1 -3.13 57.42 -66.36
CA MET A 1 -1.98 58.04 -65.67
C MET A 1 -1.99 57.49 -64.26
N ASP A 2 -1.39 56.31 -64.04
CA ASP A 2 0.03 56.13 -63.69
C ASP A 2 0.43 56.92 -62.45
N SER A 3 1.14 56.43 -61.45
CA SER A 3 1.72 55.12 -61.13
C SER A 3 2.42 55.30 -59.77
N PHE A 4 2.42 54.30 -58.87
CA PHE A 4 3.59 53.76 -58.14
C PHE A 4 3.24 52.92 -56.90
N LYS A 5 3.36 51.59 -57.10
CA LYS A 5 3.87 50.47 -56.28
C LYS A 5 4.44 50.78 -54.87
N ALA A 6 4.49 49.90 -53.87
CA ALA A 6 3.93 48.56 -53.55
C ALA A 6 4.62 48.10 -52.23
N VAL A 7 3.92 47.47 -51.28
CA VAL A 7 4.45 46.32 -50.49
C VAL A 7 3.29 45.40 -50.10
N LEU A 8 3.41 44.13 -50.47
CA LEU A 8 2.52 43.00 -50.14
C LEU A 8 2.35 42.81 -48.62
N ARG A 9 1.10 42.65 -48.16
CA ARG A 9 0.79 41.86 -46.96
C ARG A 9 -0.21 40.77 -47.32
N VAL A 10 0.27 39.54 -47.34
CA VAL A 10 -0.55 38.33 -47.41
C VAL A 10 -1.32 38.21 -46.09
N CYS A 11 -2.64 38.32 -46.15
CA CYS A 11 -3.51 37.96 -45.03
C CYS A 11 -3.64 36.43 -45.01
N ALA A 12 -2.84 35.76 -44.19
CA ALA A 12 -3.10 34.38 -43.81
C ALA A 12 -4.16 34.40 -42.69
N ALA A 13 -5.36 33.91 -43.01
CA ALA A 13 -6.36 33.57 -42.01
C ALA A 13 -5.82 32.40 -41.18
N ALA A 14 -5.27 32.70 -40.00
CA ALA A 14 -4.91 31.69 -39.03
C ALA A 14 -6.19 31.18 -38.36
N LEU A 15 -6.64 29.99 -38.79
CA LEU A 15 -7.51 29.13 -37.99
C LEU A 15 -6.86 28.92 -36.62
N ILE A 16 -7.35 29.64 -35.61
CA ILE A 16 -7.03 29.34 -34.22
C ILE A 16 -7.74 28.03 -33.89
N VAL A 17 -7.02 26.92 -34.05
CA VAL A 17 -7.42 25.65 -33.43
C VAL A 17 -7.30 25.85 -31.92
N GLN A 18 -8.43 26.11 -31.27
CA GLN A 18 -8.57 25.90 -29.84
C GLN A 18 -8.34 24.40 -29.57
N GLN A 19 -7.09 24.01 -29.33
CA GLN A 19 -6.82 22.78 -28.58
C GLN A 19 -7.10 23.07 -27.11
N GLY A 20 -8.41 23.08 -26.78
CA GLY A 20 -8.84 22.83 -25.42
C GLY A 20 -8.23 21.50 -24.97
N ALA A 21 -7.58 21.51 -23.81
CA ALA A 21 -7.03 20.32 -23.19
C ALA A 21 -8.17 19.36 -22.85
N LEU A 22 -8.55 18.53 -23.83
CA LEU A 22 -9.40 17.38 -23.63
C LEU A 22 -8.71 16.50 -22.60
N ALA A 23 -9.44 16.15 -21.55
CA ALA A 23 -9.04 15.10 -20.62
C ALA A 23 -8.57 13.88 -21.43
N SER A 24 -7.46 13.27 -21.02
CA SER A 24 -6.92 12.09 -21.68
C SER A 24 -8.04 11.04 -21.82
N PRO A 25 -8.24 10.42 -23.00
CA PRO A 25 -9.36 9.50 -23.25
C PRO A 25 -9.42 8.31 -22.27
N TYR A 26 -8.35 8.06 -21.52
CA TYR A 26 -8.25 7.05 -20.46
C TYR A 26 -9.16 7.26 -19.24
N LEU A 27 -9.64 8.49 -18.96
CA LEU A 27 -10.56 8.75 -17.84
C LEU A 27 -12.04 8.81 -18.26
N ALA A 28 -12.35 8.78 -19.56
CA ALA A 28 -13.71 8.98 -20.07
C ALA A 28 -14.59 7.72 -19.99
N GLU A 29 -14.00 6.52 -20.02
CA GLU A 29 -14.75 5.27 -19.91
C GLU A 29 -14.55 4.65 -18.53
N LYS A 30 -15.62 4.48 -17.74
CA LYS A 30 -15.67 3.76 -16.43
C LYS A 30 -14.42 3.99 -15.55
N PRO A 31 -14.22 5.20 -15.01
CA PRO A 31 -12.93 5.68 -14.47
C PRO A 31 -12.39 4.93 -13.25
N TRP A 32 -13.20 4.09 -12.60
CA TRP A 32 -12.80 3.36 -11.40
C TRP A 32 -12.21 1.96 -11.64
N ILE A 33 -12.33 1.39 -12.85
CA ILE A 33 -11.94 -0.01 -13.06
C ILE A 33 -10.43 -0.14 -12.87
N MET A 34 -10.04 -0.76 -11.76
CA MET A 34 -8.65 -1.14 -11.51
C MET A 34 -8.17 -2.00 -12.69
N PRO A 35 -7.03 -1.66 -13.32
CA PRO A 35 -6.51 -2.45 -14.42
C PRO A 35 -6.20 -3.88 -13.95
N PHE A 36 -6.57 -4.84 -14.79
CA PHE A 36 -6.31 -6.27 -14.55
C PHE A 36 -4.80 -6.56 -14.52
N ASP A 37 -4.07 -6.05 -15.51
CA ASP A 37 -2.62 -6.11 -15.61
C ASP A 37 -2.03 -4.81 -16.21
N VAL A 38 -0.70 -4.67 -16.26
CA VAL A 38 -0.01 -3.43 -16.67
C VAL A 38 -0.45 -2.92 -18.04
N ASN A 39 -0.51 -3.80 -19.03
CA ASN A 39 -0.91 -3.51 -20.40
C ASN A 39 -2.32 -4.05 -20.72
N GLN A 40 -3.06 -4.49 -19.69
CA GLN A 40 -4.34 -5.14 -19.88
C GLN A 40 -5.38 -4.61 -18.90
N ARG A 41 -6.35 -3.86 -19.41
CA ARG A 41 -7.40 -3.27 -18.57
C ARG A 41 -8.38 -4.29 -17.99
N PHE A 42 -8.73 -5.31 -18.76
CA PHE A 42 -9.76 -6.31 -18.41
C PHE A 42 -9.19 -7.72 -18.49
N ARG A 43 -9.66 -8.61 -17.61
CA ARG A 43 -9.35 -10.04 -17.67
C ARG A 43 -9.61 -10.58 -19.08
N PRO A 44 -8.67 -11.34 -19.68
CA PRO A 44 -8.87 -11.90 -21.02
C PRO A 44 -9.97 -12.95 -21.01
N GLN A 45 -10.65 -13.14 -22.14
CA GLN A 45 -11.62 -14.23 -22.30
C GLN A 45 -10.93 -15.61 -22.32
N ASN A 46 -9.73 -15.67 -22.90
CA ASN A 46 -8.87 -16.85 -22.85
C ASN A 46 -7.75 -16.62 -21.82
N PRO A 47 -7.72 -17.35 -20.69
CA PRO A 47 -6.67 -17.22 -19.68
C PRO A 47 -5.26 -17.52 -20.18
N HIS A 48 -5.14 -18.27 -21.28
CA HIS A 48 -3.86 -18.57 -21.93
C HIS A 48 -3.45 -17.54 -22.99
N GLN A 49 -4.23 -16.47 -23.16
CA GLN A 49 -3.88 -15.40 -24.08
C GLN A 49 -2.60 -14.71 -23.59
N THR A 50 -1.56 -14.72 -24.42
CA THR A 50 -0.33 -13.97 -24.15
C THR A 50 -0.68 -12.49 -23.99
N PRO A 51 -0.16 -11.80 -22.96
CA PRO A 51 -0.32 -10.37 -22.84
C PRO A 51 0.15 -9.64 -24.11
N PRO A 52 -0.31 -8.41 -24.36
CA PRO A 52 0.35 -7.51 -25.29
C PRO A 52 1.85 -7.41 -24.98
N GLU A 53 2.65 -6.88 -25.91
CA GLU A 53 4.09 -6.65 -25.78
C GLU A 53 4.55 -6.25 -24.36
N ASP A 54 5.78 -6.63 -24.00
CA ASP A 54 6.35 -6.36 -22.68
C ASP A 54 6.20 -4.88 -22.28
N PRO A 55 5.58 -4.58 -21.11
CA PRO A 55 5.28 -3.22 -20.74
C PRO A 55 6.55 -2.41 -20.45
N SER A 56 6.56 -1.14 -20.84
CA SER A 56 7.63 -0.23 -20.47
C SER A 56 7.58 0.11 -18.98
N GLN A 57 8.70 0.56 -18.41
CA GLN A 57 8.72 1.07 -17.03
C GLN A 57 7.71 2.21 -16.81
N ARG A 58 7.44 3.00 -17.85
CA ARG A 58 6.45 4.07 -17.79
C ARG A 58 5.04 3.51 -17.63
N ASP A 59 4.71 2.43 -18.34
CA ASP A 59 3.40 1.77 -18.24
C ASP A 59 3.16 1.25 -16.81
N ILE A 60 4.22 0.79 -16.15
CA ILE A 60 4.15 0.30 -14.76
C ILE A 60 3.89 1.46 -13.78
N TYR A 61 4.45 2.65 -14.00
CA TYR A 61 4.09 3.84 -13.21
C TYR A 61 2.65 4.29 -13.44
N GLU A 62 2.17 4.20 -14.68
CA GLU A 62 0.80 4.54 -15.05
C GLU A 62 -0.17 3.54 -14.37
N PHE A 63 0.15 2.24 -14.42
CA PHE A 63 -0.58 1.17 -13.72
C PHE A 63 -0.63 1.41 -12.19
N ALA A 64 0.48 1.83 -11.57
CA ALA A 64 0.51 2.14 -10.15
C ALA A 64 -0.45 3.29 -9.80
N TRP A 65 -0.45 4.38 -10.58
CA TRP A 65 -1.39 5.50 -10.39
C TRP A 65 -2.85 5.11 -10.64
N GLN A 66 -3.12 4.29 -11.66
CA GLN A 66 -4.47 3.77 -11.93
C GLN A 66 -4.96 2.88 -10.78
N SER A 67 -4.09 2.04 -10.23
CA SER A 67 -4.40 1.23 -9.04
C SER A 67 -4.68 2.11 -7.82
N PHE A 68 -3.85 3.14 -7.57
CA PHE A 68 -4.06 4.10 -6.48
C PHE A 68 -5.42 4.81 -6.61
N ILE A 69 -5.79 5.28 -7.80
CA ILE A 69 -7.07 5.94 -8.06
C ILE A 69 -8.24 4.99 -7.87
N ALA A 70 -8.16 3.76 -8.39
CA ALA A 70 -9.23 2.78 -8.27
C ALA A 70 -9.48 2.36 -6.82
N LEU A 71 -8.42 2.13 -6.04
CA LEU A 71 -8.49 1.79 -4.62
C LEU A 71 -9.10 2.95 -3.81
N ASN A 72 -8.78 4.19 -4.19
CA ASN A 72 -9.27 5.39 -3.55
C ASN A 72 -10.54 5.97 -4.19
N TRP A 73 -11.21 5.18 -5.05
CA TRP A 73 -12.51 5.53 -5.58
C TRP A 73 -13.59 5.35 -4.50
N PRO A 74 -14.62 6.22 -4.42
CA PRO A 74 -15.73 6.03 -3.49
C PRO A 74 -16.33 4.62 -3.59
N TYR A 75 -16.57 4.01 -2.43
CA TYR A 75 -17.31 2.76 -2.31
C TYR A 75 -18.81 3.00 -2.57
N LYS A 76 -19.47 1.99 -3.16
CA LYS A 76 -20.92 2.00 -3.38
C LYS A 76 -21.63 1.64 -2.07
N VAL A 77 -22.20 2.64 -1.41
CA VAL A 77 -22.99 2.47 -0.18
C VAL A 77 -24.06 1.38 -0.35
N GLY A 78 -24.10 0.42 0.57
CA GLY A 78 -24.98 -0.76 0.52
C GLY A 78 -24.51 -1.87 -0.42
N GLY A 79 -23.38 -1.69 -1.11
CA GLY A 79 -22.71 -2.71 -1.92
C GLY A 79 -21.87 -3.68 -1.09
N VAL A 80 -21.28 -4.66 -1.76
CA VAL A 80 -20.32 -5.59 -1.10
C VAL A 80 -18.93 -4.96 -1.01
N ARG A 81 -18.08 -5.51 -0.13
CA ARG A 81 -16.69 -5.06 0.00
C ARG A 81 -15.99 -5.03 -1.35
N GLY A 82 -15.23 -3.98 -1.59
CA GLY A 82 -14.49 -3.73 -2.82
C GLY A 82 -15.32 -3.13 -3.96
N GLN A 83 -16.63 -2.92 -3.80
CA GLN A 83 -17.48 -2.41 -4.86
C GLN A 83 -17.38 -0.87 -4.98
N PRO A 84 -16.87 -0.32 -6.09
CA PRO A 84 -16.83 1.12 -6.31
C PRO A 84 -18.19 1.68 -6.76
N ASP A 85 -18.41 2.96 -6.46
CA ASP A 85 -19.54 3.73 -6.96
C ASP A 85 -19.16 4.53 -8.23
N PRO A 86 -19.61 4.10 -9.43
CA PRO A 86 -19.36 4.84 -10.67
C PRO A 86 -19.99 6.24 -10.70
N LYS A 87 -20.98 6.52 -9.86
CA LYS A 87 -21.78 7.75 -9.91
C LYS A 87 -21.23 8.84 -9.01
N VAL A 88 -20.27 8.51 -8.16
CA VAL A 88 -19.71 9.46 -7.18
C VAL A 88 -18.32 9.88 -7.63
N PRO A 89 -18.02 11.18 -7.68
CA PRO A 89 -16.68 11.65 -8.01
C PRO A 89 -15.71 11.35 -6.87
N LEU A 90 -14.41 11.37 -7.19
CA LEU A 90 -13.34 11.31 -6.19
C LEU A 90 -13.48 12.41 -5.13
N ALA A 91 -12.90 12.17 -3.95
CA ALA A 91 -12.93 13.10 -2.82
C ALA A 91 -12.46 14.51 -3.26
N PRO A 92 -13.33 15.54 -3.14
CA PRO A 92 -13.03 16.89 -3.58
C PRO A 92 -12.11 17.59 -2.60
N ILE A 93 -11.44 18.65 -3.04
CA ILE A 93 -10.71 19.54 -2.14
C ILE A 93 -11.72 20.37 -1.35
N ALA A 94 -11.87 20.06 -0.06
CA ALA A 94 -12.75 20.78 0.86
C ALA A 94 -12.04 21.00 2.19
N ASN A 95 -11.76 22.26 2.56
CA ASN A 95 -11.05 22.56 3.81
C ASN A 95 -12.00 22.57 5.01
N THR A 96 -12.43 21.39 5.43
CA THR A 96 -13.38 21.16 6.53
C THR A 96 -12.87 20.07 7.47
N THR A 97 -13.48 19.93 8.64
CA THR A 97 -13.21 18.80 9.55
C THR A 97 -14.06 17.56 9.25
N ASN A 98 -15.05 17.68 8.37
CA ASN A 98 -15.88 16.54 7.96
C ASN A 98 -15.04 15.45 7.27
N PRO A 99 -15.23 14.16 7.63
CA PRO A 99 -14.57 13.06 6.95
C PRO A 99 -15.05 12.91 5.50
N ASP A 100 -14.21 12.38 4.63
CA ASP A 100 -14.58 12.09 3.24
C ASP A 100 -15.49 10.84 3.14
N LYS A 101 -16.02 10.53 1.96
CA LYS A 101 -16.77 9.28 1.75
C LYS A 101 -15.86 8.06 1.71
N VAL A 102 -16.29 6.94 2.32
CA VAL A 102 -15.58 5.63 2.30
C VAL A 102 -15.13 5.27 0.89
N VAL A 103 -13.88 4.80 0.74
CA VAL A 103 -13.32 4.36 -0.54
C VAL A 103 -13.13 2.85 -0.59
N VAL A 104 -12.94 2.30 -1.80
CA VAL A 104 -12.89 0.86 -2.08
C VAL A 104 -11.99 0.08 -1.12
N TRP A 105 -10.72 0.49 -0.97
CA TRP A 105 -9.76 -0.28 -0.16
C TRP A 105 -10.11 -0.31 1.33
N GLU A 106 -10.83 0.69 1.84
CA GLU A 106 -11.23 0.73 3.26
C GLU A 106 -12.32 -0.28 3.58
N THR A 107 -12.96 -0.83 2.56
CA THR A 107 -13.95 -1.89 2.72
C THR A 107 -13.34 -3.29 2.69
N TYR A 108 -12.07 -3.42 2.27
CA TYR A 108 -11.35 -4.69 2.27
C TYR A 108 -11.21 -5.25 3.70
N MET A 109 -10.90 -6.54 3.80
CA MET A 109 -10.74 -7.18 5.10
C MET A 109 -9.38 -6.88 5.70
N SER A 110 -9.32 -6.68 7.00
CA SER A 110 -8.06 -6.69 7.75
C SER A 110 -7.61 -8.13 8.01
N PRO A 111 -6.32 -8.36 8.32
CA PRO A 111 -5.84 -9.69 8.68
C PRO A 111 -6.59 -10.30 9.88
N GLU A 112 -6.98 -9.51 10.87
CA GLU A 112 -7.70 -10.00 12.05
C GLU A 112 -9.12 -10.48 11.71
N THR A 113 -9.71 -9.93 10.65
CA THR A 113 -11.03 -10.36 10.15
C THR A 113 -10.94 -11.73 9.46
N VAL A 114 -9.81 -12.01 8.79
CA VAL A 114 -9.63 -13.23 8.00
C VAL A 114 -9.00 -14.34 8.84
N PHE A 115 -7.91 -14.05 9.54
CA PHE A 115 -7.15 -15.04 10.29
C PHE A 115 -7.65 -15.17 11.75
N VAL A 116 -8.96 -15.41 11.88
CA VAL A 116 -9.58 -15.92 13.11
C VAL A 116 -9.16 -17.38 13.37
N HIS A 117 -9.54 -17.98 14.50
CA HIS A 117 -9.22 -19.39 14.69
C HIS A 117 -9.88 -20.25 13.61
N PRO A 118 -9.25 -21.34 13.16
CA PRO A 118 -9.84 -22.23 12.15
C PRO A 118 -11.23 -22.75 12.52
N GLN A 119 -11.53 -22.92 13.81
CA GLN A 119 -12.85 -23.33 14.30
C GLN A 119 -13.95 -22.27 14.11
N ASP A 120 -13.57 -21.00 13.96
CA ASP A 120 -14.49 -19.87 13.76
C ASP A 120 -14.75 -19.59 12.26
N TRP A 121 -14.13 -20.36 11.36
CA TRP A 121 -14.44 -20.35 9.93
C TRP A 121 -15.73 -21.14 9.64
N PRO A 122 -16.54 -20.76 8.65
CA PRO A 122 -16.18 -19.87 7.53
C PRO A 122 -16.42 -18.37 7.77
N VAL A 123 -15.40 -17.56 7.49
CA VAL A 123 -15.54 -16.11 7.28
C VAL A 123 -16.15 -15.84 5.90
N VAL A 124 -16.94 -14.77 5.75
CA VAL A 124 -17.62 -14.41 4.50
C VAL A 124 -17.22 -13.00 4.06
N TRP A 125 -16.81 -12.84 2.79
CA TRP A 125 -16.42 -11.54 2.21
C TRP A 125 -17.50 -10.46 2.41
N GLY A 126 -18.74 -10.75 1.98
CA GLY A 126 -19.94 -10.03 2.39
C GLY A 126 -19.94 -8.51 2.22
N GLN A 127 -20.80 -7.85 3.01
CA GLN A 127 -20.85 -6.40 3.14
C GLN A 127 -19.75 -5.91 4.10
N PRO A 128 -19.23 -4.69 3.91
CA PRO A 128 -18.37 -4.07 4.91
C PRO A 128 -19.14 -3.85 6.21
N ASP A 129 -18.46 -4.14 7.32
CA ASP A 129 -18.95 -3.78 8.64
C ASP A 129 -18.44 -2.38 8.99
N PHE A 130 -19.38 -1.44 9.15
CA PHE A 130 -19.15 -0.09 9.63
C PHE A 130 -19.92 0.19 10.93
N SER A 131 -20.29 -0.86 11.69
CA SER A 131 -21.13 -0.76 12.90
C SER A 131 -20.54 0.16 13.98
N GLY A 132 -19.24 0.45 13.93
CA GLY A 132 -18.68 1.71 14.37
C GLY A 132 -18.39 2.59 13.16
N LEU A 133 -19.10 3.72 13.00
CA LEU A 133 -18.76 4.76 11.99
C LEU A 133 -17.32 5.33 12.18
N LEU A 134 -16.64 4.84 13.21
CA LEU A 134 -15.29 5.09 13.64
C LEU A 134 -14.44 3.91 13.20
N ARG A 135 -13.54 4.17 12.26
CA ARG A 135 -12.66 3.13 11.74
C ARG A 135 -11.69 2.70 12.84
N VAL A 136 -11.75 1.44 13.26
CA VAL A 136 -10.80 0.86 14.20
C VAL A 136 -9.59 0.35 13.43
N SER A 137 -8.49 1.07 13.46
CA SER A 137 -7.25 0.58 12.85
C SER A 137 -6.69 -0.56 13.72
N LYS A 138 -6.76 -1.76 13.18
CA LYS A 138 -6.18 -2.97 13.74
C LYS A 138 -5.23 -3.54 12.68
N PRO A 139 -3.90 -3.50 12.88
CA PRO A 139 -2.97 -4.27 12.09
C PRO A 139 -2.83 -5.70 12.63
N PRO A 140 -2.23 -6.57 11.79
CA PRO A 140 -2.10 -7.99 12.03
C PRO A 140 -1.54 -8.36 13.40
N CYS A 141 -2.14 -9.39 13.97
CA CYS A 141 -1.65 -10.07 15.16
C CYS A 141 -0.89 -11.33 14.77
N TYR A 142 0.43 -11.22 14.76
CA TYR A 142 1.32 -12.35 14.54
C TYR A 142 1.32 -13.24 15.78
N VAL A 143 0.83 -14.48 15.64
CA VAL A 143 0.76 -15.44 16.75
C VAL A 143 1.94 -16.41 16.66
N GLY A 144 2.58 -16.68 17.80
CA GLY A 144 3.63 -17.69 17.93
C GLY A 144 5.04 -17.12 18.11
N GLY A 145 5.95 -17.99 18.56
CA GLY A 145 7.39 -17.73 18.68
C GLY A 145 8.07 -17.63 17.31
N TYR A 146 7.53 -16.81 16.41
CA TYR A 146 8.32 -16.30 15.30
C TYR A 146 9.56 -15.67 15.92
N GLN A 147 10.73 -15.97 15.36
CA GLN A 147 12.05 -15.67 15.94
C GLN A 147 12.30 -14.16 16.20
N TYR A 148 11.30 -13.31 15.94
CA TYR A 148 11.39 -11.87 15.75
C TYR A 148 10.25 -11.02 16.36
N GLY A 149 9.36 -11.53 17.24
CA GLY A 149 8.53 -10.62 18.08
C GLY A 149 7.28 -11.18 18.78
N GLN A 150 7.09 -10.77 20.05
CA GLN A 150 5.94 -10.96 20.95
C GLN A 150 4.77 -9.97 20.64
N PRO A 151 3.56 -10.09 21.24
CA PRO A 151 2.37 -9.35 20.81
C PRO A 151 2.53 -7.82 20.77
N PHE A 152 1.98 -7.28 19.70
CA PHE A 152 2.26 -5.99 19.05
C PHE A 152 1.12 -5.01 19.33
N ALA A 153 1.40 -3.75 19.72
CA ALA A 153 0.36 -2.72 19.86
C ALA A 153 -0.26 -2.38 18.49
N PRO A 154 -1.52 -2.80 18.21
CA PRO A 154 -2.07 -2.70 16.89
C PRO A 154 -2.30 -1.24 16.51
N GLY A 155 -1.64 -0.80 15.45
CA GLY A 155 -1.94 0.41 14.69
C GLY A 155 -0.93 1.49 14.98
N ILE A 156 -0.17 1.36 16.06
CA ILE A 156 0.88 2.30 16.51
C ILE A 156 2.25 1.84 16.02
N ASN A 157 2.54 0.55 16.17
CA ASN A 157 3.79 -0.02 15.70
C ASN A 157 3.75 -0.17 14.18
N GLN A 158 4.87 0.05 13.51
CA GLN A 158 5.01 -0.24 12.09
C GLN A 158 5.13 -1.75 11.90
N PRO A 159 4.29 -2.43 11.09
CA PRO A 159 4.43 -3.86 10.89
C PRO A 159 5.66 -4.09 10.01
N TYR A 160 6.76 -4.43 10.68
CA TYR A 160 8.00 -4.98 10.14
C TYR A 160 8.20 -6.35 10.73
N THR A 161 8.51 -7.31 9.88
CA THR A 161 8.61 -8.73 10.24
C THR A 161 10.05 -9.22 10.35
N ASN A 162 11.04 -8.33 10.30
CA ASN A 162 12.46 -8.68 10.40
C ASN A 162 13.12 -7.90 11.56
N ALA A 163 13.48 -8.58 12.65
CA ALA A 163 13.94 -7.97 13.90
C ALA A 163 15.35 -7.34 13.86
N ASN A 164 15.99 -7.25 12.70
CA ASN A 164 17.29 -6.59 12.61
C ASN A 164 17.19 -5.06 12.51
N VAL A 165 15.98 -4.50 12.43
CA VAL A 165 15.75 -3.06 12.59
C VAL A 165 14.57 -2.87 13.55
N PRO A 166 14.78 -2.31 14.76
CA PRO A 166 13.67 -1.93 15.62
C PRO A 166 12.77 -0.95 14.88
N THR A 167 11.46 -1.16 14.92
CA THR A 167 10.49 -0.28 14.24
C THR A 167 9.41 0.15 15.24
N GLY A 168 9.82 1.04 16.12
CA GLY A 168 8.87 1.70 17.00
C GLY A 168 7.92 2.62 16.25
N PRO A 169 7.01 3.25 17.01
CA PRO A 169 6.11 4.26 16.47
C PRO A 169 6.88 5.39 15.79
N VAL A 170 6.24 6.03 14.82
CA VAL A 170 6.70 7.31 14.25
C VAL A 170 5.89 8.42 14.88
N VAL A 171 6.56 9.40 15.50
CA VAL A 171 5.93 10.57 16.13
C VAL A 171 6.06 11.76 15.18
N ASP A 172 4.94 12.39 14.85
CA ASP A 172 4.90 13.52 13.93
C ASP A 172 5.28 14.86 14.60
N GLN A 173 5.28 15.95 13.83
CA GLN A 173 5.62 17.28 14.35
C GLN A 173 4.60 17.85 15.34
N ASN A 174 3.41 17.24 15.47
CA ASN A 174 2.43 17.58 16.50
C ASN A 174 2.53 16.66 17.73
N LYS A 175 3.60 15.86 17.83
CA LYS A 175 3.81 14.83 18.86
C LYS A 175 2.75 13.72 18.83
N GLU A 176 2.06 13.55 17.72
CA GLU A 176 1.11 12.47 17.55
C GLU A 176 1.76 11.27 16.88
N TYR A 177 1.40 10.09 17.35
CA TYR A 177 1.82 8.87 16.71
C TYR A 177 1.13 8.72 15.35
N LEU A 178 1.89 8.38 14.31
CA LEU A 178 1.30 7.87 13.08
C LEU A 178 0.54 6.56 13.38
N ARG A 179 -0.48 6.29 12.56
CA ARG A 179 -1.25 5.05 12.61
C ARG A 179 -1.15 4.27 11.32
N VAL A 180 -1.20 2.95 11.41
CA VAL A 180 -1.07 2.06 10.24
C VAL A 180 -2.21 1.06 10.15
N GLU A 181 -2.59 0.76 8.92
CA GLU A 181 -3.62 -0.24 8.61
C GLU A 181 -3.15 -1.13 7.48
N VAL A 182 -3.51 -2.41 7.53
CA VAL A 182 -3.26 -3.37 6.46
C VAL A 182 -4.58 -4.02 6.06
N THR A 183 -4.81 -4.17 4.76
CA THR A 183 -6.02 -4.79 4.23
C THR A 183 -5.70 -5.68 3.04
N LEU A 184 -6.56 -6.69 2.80
CA LEU A 184 -6.45 -7.65 1.70
C LEU A 184 -7.74 -7.70 0.86
N SER A 185 -7.58 -7.79 -0.45
CA SER A 185 -8.68 -7.78 -1.41
C SER A 185 -9.41 -9.12 -1.54
N GLN A 186 -10.55 -9.11 -2.25
CA GLN A 186 -11.39 -10.29 -2.46
C GLN A 186 -10.65 -11.46 -3.13
N PRO A 187 -9.82 -11.27 -4.18
CA PRO A 187 -8.99 -12.35 -4.71
C PRO A 187 -8.09 -13.02 -3.66
N TYR A 188 -7.48 -12.23 -2.77
CA TYR A 188 -6.62 -12.77 -1.74
C TYR A 188 -7.44 -13.56 -0.69
N PHE A 189 -8.57 -13.00 -0.25
CA PHE A 189 -9.51 -13.71 0.61
C PHE A 189 -9.99 -15.03 -0.01
N ASN A 190 -10.36 -15.03 -1.29
CA ASN A 190 -10.79 -16.23 -2.00
C ASN A 190 -9.67 -17.28 -2.10
N TYR A 191 -8.42 -16.87 -2.33
CA TYR A 191 -7.26 -17.75 -2.29
C TYR A 191 -7.07 -18.39 -0.91
N ILE A 192 -7.14 -17.58 0.17
CA ILE A 192 -7.05 -18.05 1.55
C ILE A 192 -8.14 -19.07 1.85
N LYS A 193 -9.39 -18.78 1.44
CA LYS A 193 -10.54 -19.68 1.60
C LYS A 193 -10.39 -20.96 0.78
N GLN A 194 -10.02 -20.85 -0.50
CA GLN A 194 -9.96 -21.95 -1.45
C GLN A 194 -8.98 -23.05 -1.01
N PHE A 195 -7.85 -22.66 -0.45
CA PHE A 195 -6.78 -23.59 -0.07
C PHE A 195 -6.67 -23.82 1.44
N GLY A 196 -7.62 -23.29 2.23
CA GLY A 196 -7.61 -23.44 3.68
C GLY A 196 -6.44 -22.72 4.37
N TYR A 197 -5.81 -21.73 3.71
CA TYR A 197 -4.65 -21.03 4.25
C TYR A 197 -4.96 -20.06 5.39
N TYR A 198 -6.20 -20.00 5.87
CA TYR A 198 -6.50 -19.37 7.15
C TYR A 198 -5.98 -20.19 8.34
N ASP A 199 -5.70 -21.47 8.14
CA ASP A 199 -5.12 -22.39 9.13
C ASP A 199 -3.61 -22.60 8.89
N ALA A 200 -2.82 -22.37 9.94
CA ALA A 200 -1.36 -22.51 9.88
C ALA A 200 -0.91 -23.96 9.67
N ASP A 201 -1.66 -24.94 10.18
CA ASP A 201 -1.33 -26.37 10.02
C ASP A 201 -1.53 -26.83 8.58
N THR A 202 -2.62 -26.35 7.95
CA THR A 202 -2.90 -26.54 6.52
C THR A 202 -1.80 -25.92 5.65
N GLN A 203 -1.42 -24.66 5.90
CA GLN A 203 -0.28 -24.04 5.20
C GLN A 203 1.00 -24.84 5.38
N THR A 204 1.36 -25.20 6.62
CA THR A 204 2.59 -25.94 6.93
C THR A 204 2.65 -27.28 6.20
N SER A 205 1.54 -27.99 6.15
CA SER A 205 1.42 -29.27 5.45
C SER A 205 1.59 -29.11 3.93
N ALA A 206 0.97 -28.09 3.34
CA ALA A 206 1.07 -27.79 1.92
C ALA A 206 2.50 -27.36 1.52
N VAL A 207 3.16 -26.55 2.34
CA VAL A 207 4.56 -26.10 2.15
C VAL A 207 5.53 -27.28 2.24
N LYS A 208 5.37 -28.19 3.22
CA LYS A 208 6.21 -29.39 3.30
C LYS A 208 6.13 -30.25 2.03
N LYS A 209 4.91 -30.49 1.52
CA LYS A 209 4.70 -31.25 0.27
C LYS A 209 5.25 -30.52 -0.97
N TYR A 210 5.19 -29.19 -0.98
CA TYR A 210 5.81 -28.36 -2.01
C TYR A 210 7.34 -28.56 -1.99
N ILE A 211 7.98 -28.36 -0.84
CA ILE A 211 9.45 -28.44 -0.70
C ILE A 211 9.94 -29.83 -1.06
N GLN A 212 9.23 -30.88 -0.63
CA GLN A 212 9.56 -32.26 -0.99
C GLN A 212 9.56 -32.45 -2.52
N PHE A 213 8.50 -32.02 -3.21
CA PHE A 213 8.44 -32.08 -4.67
C PHE A 213 9.61 -31.36 -5.32
N ALA A 214 9.85 -30.11 -4.91
CA ALA A 214 10.89 -29.27 -5.50
C ALA A 214 12.30 -29.86 -5.30
N ASN A 215 12.53 -30.54 -4.19
CA ASN A 215 13.77 -31.27 -3.95
C ASN A 215 13.88 -32.53 -4.81
N ASP A 216 12.80 -33.29 -4.94
CA ASP A 216 12.79 -34.56 -5.68
C ASP A 216 12.87 -34.36 -7.20
N THR A 217 12.25 -33.29 -7.73
CA THR A 217 12.16 -33.04 -9.18
C THR A 217 13.13 -31.99 -9.68
N GLY A 218 13.62 -31.11 -8.80
CA GLY A 218 14.40 -29.94 -9.18
C GLY A 218 13.56 -28.76 -9.71
N ASP A 219 12.23 -28.85 -9.71
CA ASP A 219 11.31 -27.86 -10.26
C ASP A 219 10.15 -27.51 -9.31
N ALA A 220 9.54 -26.34 -9.48
CA ALA A 220 8.32 -25.99 -8.74
C ALA A 220 7.15 -26.92 -9.14
N PRO A 221 6.30 -27.34 -8.19
CA PRO A 221 5.05 -28.04 -8.52
C PRO A 221 4.18 -27.21 -9.47
N PRO A 222 3.50 -27.85 -10.44
CA PRO A 222 2.53 -27.14 -11.26
C PRO A 222 1.37 -26.62 -10.39
N PRO A 223 0.91 -25.37 -10.60
CA PRO A 223 -0.26 -24.85 -9.88
C PRO A 223 -1.54 -25.53 -10.36
N ALA A 224 -2.54 -25.60 -9.48
CA ALA A 224 -3.87 -26.10 -9.83
C ALA A 224 -4.59 -25.10 -10.73
N ILE A 225 -4.96 -25.53 -11.95
CA ILE A 225 -5.63 -24.69 -12.95
C ILE A 225 -7.12 -25.02 -13.11
N LYS A 226 -7.56 -26.17 -12.60
CA LYS A 226 -8.97 -26.59 -12.55
C LYS A 226 -9.29 -27.34 -11.25
N PRO A 227 -10.57 -27.50 -10.86
CA PRO A 227 -10.96 -28.14 -9.62
C PRO A 227 -10.46 -29.58 -9.41
N SER A 228 -10.15 -30.30 -10.49
CA SER A 228 -9.67 -31.69 -10.42
C SER A 228 -8.17 -31.84 -10.19
N ASP A 229 -7.40 -30.75 -10.23
CA ASP A 229 -5.94 -30.82 -10.12
C ASP A 229 -5.49 -31.01 -8.67
N ASP A 230 -4.28 -31.54 -8.48
CA ASP A 230 -3.67 -31.70 -7.15
C ASP A 230 -3.34 -30.34 -6.53
N ALA A 231 -4.21 -29.87 -5.64
CA ALA A 231 -4.02 -28.66 -4.84
C ALA A 231 -3.45 -28.95 -3.43
N SER A 232 -2.89 -30.15 -3.21
CA SER A 232 -2.38 -30.54 -1.87
C SER A 232 -1.03 -29.93 -1.50
N ARG A 233 -0.32 -29.38 -2.49
CA ARG A 233 0.94 -28.63 -2.34
C ARG A 233 0.63 -27.14 -2.26
N PHE A 234 1.56 -26.35 -1.71
CA PHE A 234 1.40 -24.90 -1.64
C PHE A 234 1.14 -24.30 -3.03
N GLN A 235 0.17 -23.39 -3.14
CA GLN A 235 -0.26 -22.78 -4.39
C GLN A 235 0.23 -21.32 -4.48
N PRO A 236 0.63 -20.84 -5.67
CA PRO A 236 1.06 -19.45 -5.84
C PRO A 236 -0.08 -18.46 -5.58
N LEU A 237 0.29 -17.22 -5.24
CA LEU A 237 -0.68 -16.14 -5.05
C LEU A 237 -1.51 -15.87 -6.31
N PRO A 238 -2.79 -15.48 -6.18
CA PRO A 238 -3.68 -15.31 -7.33
C PRO A 238 -3.30 -14.10 -8.17
N THR A 239 -3.17 -14.34 -9.47
CA THR A 239 -2.98 -13.34 -10.54
C THR A 239 -4.29 -12.77 -11.06
N GLY A 240 -5.42 -13.42 -10.77
CA GLY A 240 -6.74 -13.08 -11.30
C GLY A 240 -7.19 -14.00 -12.44
N LEU A 241 -6.35 -14.94 -12.88
CA LEU A 241 -6.67 -15.92 -13.92
C LEU A 241 -7.25 -17.22 -13.37
N GLU A 242 -7.20 -17.43 -12.07
CA GLU A 242 -7.50 -18.72 -11.43
C GLU A 242 -8.99 -19.07 -11.47
N PHE A 243 -9.30 -20.35 -11.66
CA PHE A 243 -10.67 -20.85 -11.84
C PHE A 243 -11.61 -20.50 -10.69
N TYR A 244 -11.10 -20.46 -9.45
CA TYR A 244 -11.89 -20.12 -8.26
C TYR A 244 -12.25 -18.62 -8.16
N LEU A 245 -11.80 -17.80 -9.11
CA LEU A 245 -12.14 -16.39 -9.23
C LEU A 245 -13.18 -16.13 -10.34
N ASP A 246 -13.54 -17.12 -11.17
CA ASP A 246 -14.42 -16.94 -12.35
C ASP A 246 -15.79 -16.32 -12.04
N GLY A 247 -16.34 -16.62 -10.86
CA GLY A 247 -17.62 -16.06 -10.40
C GLY A 247 -17.54 -14.65 -9.82
N LEU A 248 -16.35 -14.05 -9.70
CA LEU A 248 -16.20 -12.74 -9.10
C LEU A 248 -16.66 -11.62 -10.03
N PRO A 249 -17.19 -10.52 -9.47
CA PRO A 249 -17.55 -9.36 -10.26
C PRO A 249 -16.30 -8.72 -10.87
N LYS A 250 -16.46 -8.02 -12.00
CA LYS A 250 -15.34 -7.41 -12.75
C LYS A 250 -14.42 -6.51 -11.93
N TYR A 251 -14.89 -5.91 -10.85
CA TYR A 251 -14.08 -5.06 -9.95
C TYR A 251 -13.23 -5.83 -8.95
N ALA A 252 -13.36 -7.16 -8.91
CA ALA A 252 -12.68 -8.06 -8.01
C ALA A 252 -11.93 -9.19 -8.76
N LEU A 253 -11.68 -9.03 -10.07
CA LEU A 253 -10.99 -10.03 -10.89
C LEU A 253 -9.50 -9.73 -11.10
N GLN A 254 -8.97 -8.67 -10.51
CA GLN A 254 -7.65 -8.13 -10.85
C GLN A 254 -6.48 -8.75 -10.07
N GLY A 255 -6.61 -9.98 -9.59
CA GLY A 255 -5.58 -10.64 -8.78
C GLY A 255 -5.41 -10.05 -7.37
N MET A 256 -4.43 -10.57 -6.63
CA MET A 256 -4.17 -10.17 -5.25
C MET A 256 -3.87 -8.67 -5.15
N THR A 257 -4.47 -8.04 -4.15
CA THR A 257 -4.10 -6.69 -3.71
C THR A 257 -4.00 -6.66 -2.20
N GLU A 258 -2.87 -6.17 -1.72
CA GLU A 258 -2.65 -5.79 -0.33
C GLU A 258 -2.37 -4.29 -0.25
N VAL A 259 -3.00 -3.63 0.71
CA VAL A 259 -2.78 -2.21 0.99
C VAL A 259 -2.25 -2.07 2.40
N LYS A 260 -1.16 -1.31 2.56
CA LYS A 260 -0.68 -0.82 3.86
C LYS A 260 -0.73 0.71 3.85
N ALA A 261 -1.58 1.29 4.70
CA ALA A 261 -1.80 2.73 4.78
C ALA A 261 -1.21 3.31 6.06
N ALA A 262 -0.70 4.54 6.00
CA ALA A 262 -0.29 5.33 7.17
C ALA A 262 -1.13 6.61 7.28
N TRP A 263 -1.49 6.95 8.51
CA TRP A 263 -2.36 8.07 8.87
C TRP A 263 -1.70 8.95 9.95
N LYS A 264 -1.95 10.26 9.89
CA LYS A 264 -1.60 11.19 10.98
C LYS A 264 -2.85 11.78 11.60
N VAL A 265 -2.79 12.17 12.87
CA VAL A 265 -3.82 13.03 13.49
C VAL A 265 -3.72 14.41 12.84
N LEU A 266 -4.86 15.00 12.46
CA LEU A 266 -4.93 16.35 11.91
C LEU A 266 -5.26 17.34 13.03
N LYS A 267 -4.29 18.21 13.34
CA LYS A 267 -4.46 19.31 14.28
C LYS A 267 -5.05 20.50 13.50
N THR A 268 -6.29 20.87 13.79
CA THR A 268 -7.02 21.89 12.99
C THR A 268 -6.94 23.30 13.56
N GLU A 269 -6.31 23.47 14.71
CA GLU A 269 -6.26 24.71 15.46
C GLU A 269 -4.87 24.98 16.03
N GLY A 270 -4.62 26.24 16.42
CA GLY A 270 -3.38 26.67 17.05
C GLY A 270 -2.21 26.81 16.08
N GLU A 271 -1.03 27.07 16.65
CA GLU A 271 0.20 27.18 15.89
C GLU A 271 0.57 25.83 15.26
N GLY A 272 0.88 25.86 13.95
CA GLY A 272 1.22 24.65 13.19
C GLY A 272 0.02 23.83 12.73
N ALA A 273 -1.20 24.37 12.81
CA ALA A 273 -2.39 23.68 12.32
C ALA A 273 -2.21 23.13 10.89
N ASP A 274 -2.64 21.88 10.70
CA ASP A 274 -2.79 21.25 9.42
C ASP A 274 -3.89 21.95 8.60
N ILE A 275 -3.90 21.69 7.30
CA ILE A 275 -4.95 22.19 6.39
C ILE A 275 -5.74 20.97 5.92
N PRO A 276 -6.86 20.61 6.59
CA PRO A 276 -7.58 19.37 6.33
C PRO A 276 -7.91 19.14 4.86
N GLY A 277 -8.24 20.19 4.10
CA GLY A 277 -8.60 20.06 2.68
C GLY A 277 -7.47 19.56 1.76
N ARG A 278 -6.24 19.44 2.27
CA ARG A 278 -5.12 18.85 1.54
C ARG A 278 -5.07 17.32 1.67
N TYR A 279 -5.70 16.77 2.71
CA TYR A 279 -5.64 15.35 3.04
C TYR A 279 -6.95 14.65 2.68
N PHE A 280 -6.87 13.37 2.36
CA PHE A 280 -8.01 12.47 2.48
C PHE A 280 -8.24 12.15 3.97
N ARG A 281 -9.48 12.33 4.44
CA ARG A 281 -9.78 12.40 5.88
C ARG A 281 -10.71 11.32 6.36
N ARG A 282 -10.44 10.77 7.55
CA ARG A 282 -11.32 9.83 8.25
C ARG A 282 -11.47 10.20 9.71
N MET A 283 -12.63 9.88 10.29
CA MET A 283 -12.73 9.72 11.74
C MET A 283 -12.33 8.30 12.10
N MET A 284 -11.37 8.16 13.00
CA MET A 284 -10.82 6.86 13.39
C MET A 284 -10.70 6.77 14.91
N GLN A 285 -10.83 5.55 15.41
CA GLN A 285 -10.48 5.18 16.77
C GLN A 285 -9.39 4.10 16.72
N PHE A 286 -8.59 3.99 17.76
CA PHE A 286 -7.49 3.03 17.78
C PHE A 286 -7.51 2.24 19.07
N PRO A 287 -7.25 0.93 19.03
CA PRO A 287 -7.02 0.17 20.24
C PRO A 287 -5.76 0.71 20.92
N GLN A 288 -5.88 0.93 22.22
CA GLN A 288 -4.80 1.30 23.09
C GLN A 288 -4.12 0.04 23.64
N PRO A 289 -2.86 0.12 24.11
CA PRO A 289 -2.17 -1.02 24.70
C PRO A 289 -2.88 -1.68 25.89
N ASP A 290 -3.73 -0.94 26.60
CA ASP A 290 -4.57 -1.40 27.71
C ASP A 290 -5.87 -2.09 27.26
N GLY A 291 -6.14 -2.12 25.94
CA GLY A 291 -7.32 -2.72 25.33
C GLY A 291 -8.50 -1.77 25.14
N SER A 292 -8.44 -0.53 25.66
CA SER A 292 -9.46 0.50 25.42
C SER A 292 -9.41 1.05 24.00
N LEU A 293 -10.45 1.78 23.57
CA LEU A 293 -10.43 2.55 22.33
C LEU A 293 -10.11 4.01 22.61
N SER A 294 -9.32 4.64 21.74
CA SER A 294 -9.14 6.09 21.76
C SER A 294 -10.45 6.84 21.53
N GLU A 295 -10.50 8.12 21.89
CA GLU A 295 -11.51 9.03 21.35
C GLU A 295 -11.42 9.10 19.81
N PRO A 296 -12.54 9.39 19.11
CA PRO A 296 -12.54 9.68 17.68
C PRO A 296 -11.57 10.81 17.31
N MET A 297 -10.63 10.51 16.42
CA MET A 297 -9.66 11.49 15.91
C MET A 297 -9.87 11.73 14.42
N LEU A 298 -9.76 12.99 14.00
CA LEU A 298 -9.68 13.34 12.59
C LEU A 298 -8.29 12.99 12.07
N MET A 299 -8.24 12.04 11.16
CA MET A 299 -7.00 11.51 10.59
C MET A 299 -6.86 11.91 9.13
N GLY A 300 -5.62 12.14 8.69
CA GLY A 300 -5.25 12.39 7.30
C GLY A 300 -4.34 11.29 6.76
N LEU A 301 -4.65 10.76 5.58
CA LEU A 301 -3.82 9.73 4.94
C LEU A 301 -2.48 10.35 4.51
N VAL A 302 -1.36 9.76 4.93
CA VAL A 302 0.01 10.26 4.69
C VAL A 302 0.93 9.28 3.97
N GLY A 303 0.65 7.98 4.03
CA GLY A 303 1.43 6.94 3.34
C GLY A 303 0.55 5.82 2.80
N PHE A 304 0.96 5.20 1.71
CA PHE A 304 0.16 4.19 1.04
C PHE A 304 1.00 3.24 0.21
N HIS A 305 1.09 1.98 0.64
CA HIS A 305 1.65 0.87 -0.12
C HIS A 305 0.55 0.10 -0.83
N ILE A 306 0.86 -0.32 -2.06
CA ILE A 306 0.02 -1.21 -2.84
C ILE A 306 0.89 -2.35 -3.33
N HIS A 307 0.61 -3.57 -2.90
CA HIS A 307 1.16 -4.78 -3.52
C HIS A 307 0.09 -5.37 -4.42
N ARG A 308 0.35 -5.40 -5.72
CA ARG A 308 -0.48 -6.07 -6.73
C ARG A 308 0.23 -7.36 -7.16
N VAL A 309 -0.50 -8.47 -7.28
CA VAL A 309 -0.06 -9.64 -8.04
C VAL A 309 -0.96 -9.75 -9.26
N THR A 310 -0.36 -9.68 -10.44
CA THR A 310 -1.03 -9.78 -11.74
C THR A 310 -0.35 -10.86 -12.58
N PRO A 311 -0.85 -11.18 -13.78
CA PRO A 311 -0.13 -12.11 -14.67
C PRO A 311 1.29 -11.64 -15.04
N PHE A 312 1.54 -10.34 -15.08
CA PHE A 312 2.90 -9.77 -15.21
C PHE A 312 3.80 -10.04 -13.99
N GLY A 313 3.22 -10.26 -12.81
CA GLY A 313 3.92 -10.65 -11.59
C GLY A 313 3.66 -9.73 -10.40
N HIS A 314 4.63 -9.68 -9.47
CA HIS A 314 4.57 -8.83 -8.28
C HIS A 314 4.91 -7.37 -8.64
N LEU A 315 3.99 -6.46 -8.33
CA LEU A 315 4.09 -5.04 -8.63
C LEU A 315 3.85 -4.19 -7.36
N PRO A 316 4.80 -4.18 -6.41
CA PRO A 316 4.69 -3.29 -5.27
C PRO A 316 4.97 -1.85 -5.67
N SER A 317 4.16 -0.93 -5.16
CA SER A 317 4.28 0.51 -5.35
C SER A 317 4.03 1.25 -4.04
N THR A 318 4.61 2.43 -3.91
CA THR A 318 4.45 3.27 -2.71
C THR A 318 4.19 4.73 -3.03
N PHE A 319 3.16 5.27 -2.39
CA PHE A 319 2.69 6.64 -2.49
C PHE A 319 2.80 7.32 -1.13
N GLU A 320 3.05 8.62 -1.14
CA GLU A 320 3.02 9.44 0.07
C GLU A 320 2.36 10.78 -0.19
N HIS A 321 1.89 11.41 0.89
CA HIS A 321 1.42 12.79 0.84
C HIS A 321 2.59 13.77 0.65
N VAL A 322 2.42 14.77 -0.20
CA VAL A 322 3.50 15.71 -0.58
C VAL A 322 4.04 16.51 0.60
N ASP A 323 3.20 16.73 1.62
CA ASP A 323 3.52 17.53 2.81
C ASP A 323 4.17 16.73 3.95
N ASN A 324 4.56 15.47 3.73
CA ASN A 324 5.21 14.68 4.78
C ASN A 324 6.54 15.27 5.23
N VAL A 325 7.45 15.54 4.28
CA VAL A 325 8.81 16.01 4.62
C VAL A 325 9.13 17.38 4.04
N ARG A 326 8.35 17.87 3.08
CA ARG A 326 8.55 19.18 2.44
C ARG A 326 7.21 19.82 2.24
N VAL A 327 7.13 21.14 2.22
CA VAL A 327 5.90 21.81 1.83
C VAL A 327 6.02 22.32 0.41
N ARG A 328 5.00 22.07 -0.42
CA ARG A 328 5.05 22.48 -1.82
C ARG A 328 3.74 23.16 -2.22
N LYS A 329 3.84 24.43 -2.60
CA LYS A 329 2.74 25.15 -3.27
C LYS A 329 2.67 24.67 -4.72
N ARG A 330 1.57 24.02 -5.10
CA ARG A 330 1.32 23.69 -6.51
C ARG A 330 0.87 24.95 -7.27
N ARG A 331 1.02 24.92 -8.59
CA ARG A 331 0.49 25.99 -9.44
C ARG A 331 -1.04 25.98 -9.33
N PHE A 332 -1.64 27.13 -9.02
CA PHE A 332 -3.08 27.26 -8.75
C PHE A 332 -3.57 26.41 -7.57
N ASP A 333 -2.74 26.22 -6.54
CA ASP A 333 -3.18 25.63 -5.28
C ASP A 333 -4.31 26.48 -4.68
N PRO A 334 -5.55 25.96 -4.52
CA PRO A 334 -6.66 26.72 -3.95
C PRO A 334 -6.56 26.82 -2.42
N LEU A 335 -5.64 26.07 -1.80
CA LEU A 335 -5.44 26.04 -0.36
C LEU A 335 -4.12 26.71 0.04
N PRO A 336 -4.02 27.23 1.29
CA PRO A 336 -2.76 27.67 1.82
C PRO A 336 -1.75 26.52 1.93
N VAL A 337 -0.52 26.88 2.27
CA VAL A 337 0.59 25.98 2.50
C VAL A 337 0.73 25.83 4.02
N PRO A 338 0.82 24.60 4.58
CA PRO A 338 0.99 24.45 6.03
C PRO A 338 2.34 25.04 6.47
N LYS A 339 2.43 25.43 7.75
CA LYS A 339 3.61 26.12 8.31
C LYS A 339 4.88 25.27 8.21
N HIS A 340 4.77 24.00 8.54
CA HIS A 340 5.82 23.00 8.43
C HIS A 340 5.26 21.70 7.83
N PRO A 341 6.13 20.85 7.28
CA PRO A 341 5.77 19.47 6.93
C PRO A 341 5.29 18.66 8.14
N ALA A 342 4.63 17.52 7.88
CA ALA A 342 4.09 16.65 8.93
C ALA A 342 5.17 15.92 9.75
N LEU A 343 6.29 15.55 9.13
CA LEU A 343 7.38 14.77 9.72
C LEU A 343 8.73 15.49 9.67
N ASN A 344 8.76 16.76 9.30
CA ASN A 344 10.00 17.54 9.25
C ASN A 344 9.70 18.90 9.85
N PRO A 345 10.56 19.44 10.74
CA PRO A 345 10.33 20.76 11.32
C PRO A 345 10.40 21.87 10.26
N GLY A 346 10.97 21.56 9.09
CA GLY A 346 11.17 22.49 8.00
C GLY A 346 12.21 23.56 8.34
N ARG A 347 12.52 24.38 7.34
CA ARG A 347 13.20 25.66 7.49
C ARG A 347 12.26 26.73 6.97
N GLY A 348 12.46 28.00 7.37
CA GLY A 348 11.79 29.14 6.74
C GLY A 348 11.80 28.99 5.21
N ASN A 349 10.64 29.21 4.57
CA ASN A 349 10.35 28.95 3.15
C ASN A 349 10.05 27.48 2.76
N GLY A 350 9.70 26.60 3.70
CA GLY A 350 9.16 25.26 3.41
C GLY A 350 10.18 24.23 2.91
N ARG A 351 11.49 24.52 3.09
CA ARG A 351 12.57 23.58 2.73
C ARG A 351 12.75 22.53 3.84
N PRO A 352 12.90 21.24 3.51
CA PRO A 352 13.19 20.21 4.51
C PRO A 352 14.55 20.44 5.19
N VAL A 353 14.60 20.27 6.51
CA VAL A 353 15.86 19.93 7.21
C VAL A 353 16.33 18.57 6.72
N ARG A 354 17.65 18.36 6.64
CA ARG A 354 18.25 17.10 6.20
C ARG A 354 18.91 16.41 7.38
N TYR A 355 18.67 15.10 7.48
CA TYR A 355 19.20 14.26 8.54
C TYR A 355 20.06 13.15 7.94
N ALA A 356 21.12 12.76 8.64
CA ALA A 356 21.92 11.60 8.27
C ALA A 356 21.03 10.35 8.25
N ASN A 357 21.15 9.52 7.22
CA ASN A 357 20.30 8.33 7.00
C ASN A 357 18.78 8.58 6.97
N GLY A 358 18.35 9.85 6.91
CA GLY A 358 16.97 10.25 6.66
C GLY A 358 16.12 10.51 7.89
N TYR A 359 16.61 10.26 9.10
CA TYR A 359 15.86 10.52 10.31
C TYR A 359 16.74 11.05 11.44
N GLU A 360 16.09 11.70 12.41
CA GLU A 360 16.64 12.06 13.72
C GLU A 360 15.61 11.69 14.78
N VAL A 361 16.10 11.04 15.84
CA VAL A 361 15.34 10.72 17.05
C VAL A 361 16.20 11.20 18.22
N ASN A 362 15.62 11.93 19.15
CA ASN A 362 16.26 12.38 20.39
C ASN A 362 17.54 13.19 20.18
N GLY A 363 17.54 14.01 19.11
CA GLY A 363 18.70 14.81 18.69
C GLY A 363 19.81 14.01 17.99
N GLU A 364 19.67 12.69 17.85
CA GLU A 364 20.62 11.83 17.16
C GLU A 364 20.16 11.49 15.74
N SER A 365 20.94 11.93 14.75
CA SER A 365 20.64 11.72 13.33
C SER A 365 21.17 10.38 12.83
N GLY A 366 20.27 9.49 12.38
CA GLY A 366 20.62 8.29 11.63
C GLY A 366 21.27 7.16 12.45
N VAL A 367 21.08 7.19 13.77
CA VAL A 367 21.61 6.20 14.72
C VAL A 367 20.52 5.16 15.01
N ALA A 368 20.79 3.89 14.73
CA ALA A 368 19.78 2.83 14.88
C ALA A 368 19.41 2.54 16.35
N GLY A 369 20.33 2.79 17.29
CA GLY A 369 20.12 2.53 18.72
C GLY A 369 19.12 3.46 19.40
N VAL A 370 18.75 4.58 18.77
CA VAL A 370 17.77 5.53 19.31
C VAL A 370 16.37 5.36 18.71
N ILE A 371 16.17 4.41 17.79
CA ILE A 371 14.84 4.16 17.25
C ILE A 371 13.92 3.69 18.38
N PRO A 372 12.70 4.25 18.54
CA PRO A 372 11.79 3.82 19.59
C PRO A 372 11.55 2.32 19.52
N LEU A 373 11.39 1.69 20.69
CA LEU A 373 11.02 0.28 20.74
C LEU A 373 9.54 0.12 20.37
N PRO A 374 9.15 -0.99 19.72
CA PRO A 374 7.74 -1.32 19.54
C PRO A 374 7.04 -1.46 20.89
N TYR A 375 5.82 -0.93 20.99
CA TYR A 375 4.96 -1.12 22.14
C TYR A 375 4.48 -2.57 22.24
N LYS A 376 4.49 -3.11 23.45
CA LYS A 376 4.00 -4.43 23.81
C LYS A 376 2.68 -4.31 24.56
N GLN A 377 1.97 -5.44 24.67
CA GLN A 377 0.75 -5.51 25.48
C GLN A 377 1.03 -5.11 26.93
N GLY A 378 0.18 -4.24 27.49
CA GLY A 378 0.30 -3.75 28.87
C GLY A 378 1.24 -2.55 29.05
N ASP A 379 1.98 -2.15 28.00
CA ASP A 379 2.76 -0.91 28.04
C ASP A 379 1.82 0.30 28.15
N SER A 380 2.22 1.35 28.87
CA SER A 380 1.49 2.63 28.82
C SER A 380 1.99 3.48 27.67
N LEU A 381 1.08 4.13 26.93
CA LEU A 381 1.51 5.12 25.94
C LEU A 381 2.17 6.31 26.63
N ILE A 382 3.29 6.77 26.06
CA ILE A 382 3.92 8.01 26.48
C ILE A 382 2.92 9.18 26.30
N PRO A 383 2.70 10.03 27.32
CA PRO A 383 1.89 11.24 27.22
C PRO A 383 2.33 12.16 26.07
N ILE A 384 1.37 12.86 25.44
CA ILE A 384 1.65 13.65 24.23
C ILE A 384 2.72 14.72 24.43
N ASP A 385 2.78 15.33 25.61
CA ASP A 385 3.75 16.36 25.98
C ASP A 385 5.16 15.80 26.20
N GLU A 386 5.27 14.53 26.60
CA GLU A 386 6.51 13.79 26.82
C GLU A 386 7.06 13.11 25.55
N ARG A 387 6.25 12.94 24.51
CA ARG A 387 6.70 12.30 23.26
C ARG A 387 7.78 13.11 22.55
N GLU A 388 8.83 12.41 22.14
CA GLU A 388 9.88 12.95 21.29
C GLU A 388 9.48 12.82 19.81
N GLN A 389 9.63 13.92 19.06
CA GLN A 389 9.31 13.98 17.64
C GLN A 389 10.32 13.18 16.82
N VAL A 390 9.84 12.49 15.80
CA VAL A 390 10.69 11.84 14.81
C VAL A 390 10.83 12.78 13.62
N ASN A 391 12.03 13.30 13.46
CA ASN A 391 12.35 14.26 12.42
C ASN A 391 12.85 13.53 11.17
N VAL A 392 12.18 13.70 10.03
CA VAL A 392 12.37 12.87 8.83
C VAL A 392 12.72 13.72 7.63
N SER A 393 13.71 13.30 6.85
CA SER A 393 14.08 13.90 5.57
C SER A 393 14.19 12.81 4.51
N ARG A 394 13.74 13.08 3.29
CA ARG A 394 13.89 12.15 2.17
C ARG A 394 15.35 12.09 1.72
N VAL A 395 15.98 10.94 1.88
CA VAL A 395 17.36 10.70 1.41
C VAL A 395 17.41 10.42 -0.09
N THR A 396 16.54 9.52 -0.56
CA THR A 396 16.50 9.10 -1.97
C THR A 396 15.49 9.96 -2.74
N PRO A 397 15.93 10.79 -3.70
CA PRO A 397 15.02 11.60 -4.50
C PRO A 397 14.09 10.74 -5.35
N ILE A 398 12.86 11.21 -5.56
CA ILE A 398 11.94 10.58 -6.52
C ILE A 398 12.55 10.69 -7.93
N PRO A 399 12.66 9.60 -8.71
CA PRO A 399 13.19 9.63 -10.07
C PRO A 399 12.47 10.62 -11.01
N ARG A 400 13.19 11.15 -12.00
CA ARG A 400 12.65 12.16 -12.94
C ARG A 400 11.49 11.64 -13.77
N ASP A 401 11.54 10.38 -14.20
CA ASP A 401 10.47 9.69 -14.92
C ASP A 401 9.21 9.50 -14.06
N VAL A 402 9.35 9.11 -12.79
CA VAL A 402 8.23 9.08 -11.83
C VAL A 402 7.65 10.47 -11.62
N GLN A 403 8.50 11.50 -11.46
CA GLN A 403 8.02 12.88 -11.30
C GLN A 403 7.19 13.35 -12.50
N ARG A 404 7.51 12.93 -13.73
CA ARG A 404 6.70 13.25 -14.92
C ARG A 404 5.32 12.61 -14.86
N VAL A 405 5.23 11.36 -14.42
CA VAL A 405 3.94 10.66 -14.25
C VAL A 405 3.14 11.27 -13.09
N ASN A 406 3.78 11.60 -11.96
CA ASN A 406 3.14 12.35 -10.87
C ASN A 406 2.54 13.66 -11.37
N TYR A 407 3.30 14.45 -12.12
CA TYR A 407 2.80 15.72 -12.66
C TYR A 407 1.57 15.52 -13.56
N LYS A 408 1.55 14.46 -14.38
CA LYS A 408 0.39 14.10 -15.21
C LYS A 408 -0.84 13.85 -14.34
N TYR A 409 -0.77 12.95 -13.35
CA TYR A 409 -1.93 12.59 -12.53
C TYR A 409 -2.35 13.69 -11.56
N GLN A 410 -1.41 14.40 -10.95
CA GLN A 410 -1.74 15.55 -10.09
C GLN A 410 -2.46 16.66 -10.87
N ARG A 411 -2.15 16.84 -12.17
CA ARG A 411 -2.89 17.76 -13.05
C ARG A 411 -4.28 17.23 -13.40
N LEU A 412 -4.41 15.93 -13.66
CA LEU A 412 -5.71 15.30 -13.93
C LEU A 412 -6.64 15.33 -12.71
N LEU A 413 -6.06 15.23 -11.50
CA LEU A 413 -6.76 15.19 -10.22
C LEU A 413 -6.79 16.55 -9.51
N LYS A 414 -6.53 17.66 -10.22
CA LYS A 414 -6.31 18.99 -9.62
C LYS A 414 -7.42 19.45 -8.65
N ASP A 415 -8.66 19.00 -8.88
CA ASP A 415 -9.86 19.36 -8.11
C ASP A 415 -10.17 18.34 -6.99
N SER A 416 -9.32 17.32 -6.81
CA SER A 416 -9.44 16.26 -5.80
C SER A 416 -8.25 16.27 -4.85
N VAL A 417 -8.47 15.85 -3.59
CA VAL A 417 -7.40 15.71 -2.57
C VAL A 417 -6.27 14.79 -3.04
N TRP A 418 -6.56 13.84 -3.93
CA TRP A 418 -5.57 12.91 -4.48
C TRP A 418 -4.43 13.58 -5.26
N SER A 419 -4.60 14.85 -5.66
CA SER A 419 -3.52 15.65 -6.24
C SER A 419 -2.42 16.06 -5.26
N TYR A 420 -2.63 15.92 -3.94
CA TYR A 420 -1.60 16.10 -2.91
C TYR A 420 -0.82 14.82 -2.60
N TYR A 421 -1.03 13.75 -3.36
CA TYR A 421 -0.28 12.49 -3.24
C TYR A 421 0.69 12.34 -4.41
N GLN A 422 1.77 11.58 -4.21
CA GLN A 422 2.79 11.34 -5.23
C GLN A 422 3.30 9.90 -5.15
N LEU A 423 3.47 9.25 -6.30
CA LEU A 423 4.21 7.99 -6.42
C LEU A 423 5.68 8.25 -6.09
N ILE A 424 6.26 7.42 -5.23
CA ILE A 424 7.70 7.41 -4.99
C ILE A 424 8.40 6.52 -6.01
N GLY A 425 7.79 5.36 -6.30
CA GLY A 425 8.26 4.40 -7.28
C GLY A 425 7.52 3.07 -7.18
N THR A 426 7.95 2.12 -7.98
CA THR A 426 7.39 0.77 -8.10
C THR A 426 8.54 -0.20 -8.39
N GLN A 427 8.40 -1.46 -8.01
CA GLN A 427 9.33 -2.53 -8.40
C GLN A 427 8.61 -3.56 -9.27
N ASN A 428 9.37 -4.25 -10.10
CA ASN A 428 8.89 -5.25 -11.03
C ASN A 428 10.00 -6.24 -11.45
N LYS A 429 9.56 -7.38 -11.98
CA LYS A 429 10.41 -8.38 -12.64
C LYS A 429 11.17 -7.74 -13.82
N ASN A 430 12.43 -8.12 -14.00
CA ASN A 430 13.24 -7.60 -15.10
C ASN A 430 12.69 -7.99 -16.45
N LEU A 431 12.84 -7.05 -17.37
CA LEU A 431 12.78 -7.31 -18.79
C LEU A 431 14.19 -7.34 -19.44
N GLU A 432 15.27 -6.87 -18.77
CA GLU A 432 16.61 -6.74 -19.42
C GLU A 432 17.87 -6.93 -18.52
N THR A 433 18.00 -6.34 -17.32
CA THR A 433 19.21 -6.47 -16.44
C THR A 433 18.95 -6.31 -14.92
N PRO A 434 19.36 -7.26 -14.05
CA PRO A 434 19.18 -7.21 -12.59
C PRO A 434 19.75 -5.96 -11.93
N ASN A 435 18.99 -5.31 -11.04
CA ASN A 435 19.56 -4.39 -10.06
C ASN A 435 20.12 -5.19 -8.88
N ARG A 436 21.45 -5.35 -8.87
CA ARG A 436 22.21 -6.05 -7.80
C ARG A 436 22.00 -5.54 -6.36
N HIS A 437 21.40 -4.35 -6.18
CA HIS A 437 21.15 -3.75 -4.87
C HIS A 437 19.73 -4.00 -4.34
N LEU A 438 18.83 -4.46 -5.21
CA LEU A 438 17.53 -4.95 -4.77
C LEU A 438 17.80 -6.36 -4.27
N GLY A 439 17.57 -6.57 -2.98
CA GLY A 439 17.59 -7.92 -2.45
C GLY A 439 16.68 -8.82 -3.29
N PRO A 440 16.93 -10.12 -3.31
CA PRO A 440 16.25 -11.09 -4.18
C PRO A 440 14.72 -11.27 -4.00
N GLY A 441 14.02 -10.42 -3.24
CA GLY A 441 12.68 -10.66 -2.69
C GLY A 441 11.51 -10.51 -3.64
N ILE A 442 11.80 -10.38 -4.94
CA ILE A 442 10.87 -10.66 -6.02
C ILE A 442 11.65 -11.54 -7.00
N PRO A 443 11.10 -12.68 -7.42
CA PRO A 443 11.76 -13.58 -8.35
C PRO A 443 12.21 -12.90 -9.65
N GLY A 444 13.37 -13.34 -10.14
CA GLY A 444 14.01 -12.78 -11.32
C GLY A 444 14.84 -11.51 -11.04
N PRO A 445 15.68 -11.13 -12.00
CA PRO A 445 16.46 -9.91 -11.89
C PRO A 445 15.50 -8.72 -11.65
N GLN A 446 15.70 -7.83 -10.68
CA GLN A 446 14.70 -6.79 -10.41
C GLN A 446 15.05 -5.48 -11.13
N ARG A 447 14.09 -4.83 -11.79
CA ARG A 447 14.24 -3.41 -12.15
C ARG A 447 13.50 -2.58 -11.13
N SER A 448 14.26 -1.82 -10.35
CA SER A 448 13.72 -0.68 -9.64
C SER A 448 14.31 0.54 -10.29
N ASN A 449 13.45 1.52 -10.51
CA ASN A 449 13.83 2.85 -10.91
C ASN A 449 14.61 3.62 -9.82
N VAL A 450 14.70 3.05 -8.63
CA VAL A 450 15.49 3.53 -7.50
C VAL A 450 16.29 2.40 -6.86
N GLN A 451 17.53 2.68 -6.46
CA GLN A 451 18.28 1.76 -5.60
C GLN A 451 17.61 1.60 -4.23
N ASN A 452 16.86 2.62 -3.78
CA ASN A 452 16.08 2.60 -2.55
C ASN A 452 14.64 3.04 -2.81
N LEU A 453 13.67 2.17 -2.55
CA LEU A 453 12.24 2.52 -2.63
C LEU A 453 11.71 2.66 -1.21
N VAL A 454 11.61 3.91 -0.75
CA VAL A 454 11.40 4.24 0.67
C VAL A 454 10.33 5.31 0.79
N ASN A 455 9.26 4.98 1.50
CA ASN A 455 8.24 5.90 1.96
C ASN A 455 8.69 6.60 3.24
N THR A 456 8.48 7.91 3.35
CA THR A 456 8.91 8.66 4.54
C THR A 456 8.10 8.32 5.80
N THR A 457 6.92 7.70 5.65
CA THR A 457 6.04 7.31 6.76
C THR A 457 6.07 5.81 7.08
N LEU A 458 6.36 4.95 6.09
CA LEU A 458 6.34 3.50 6.25
C LEU A 458 7.76 2.92 6.37
N GLU A 459 8.76 3.55 5.75
CA GLU A 459 10.21 3.23 5.82
C GLU A 459 11.05 4.33 6.47
N THR A 460 10.47 5.01 7.47
CA THR A 460 11.09 6.14 8.17
C THR A 460 12.52 5.86 8.66
N TYR A 461 12.74 4.70 9.29
CA TYR A 461 14.02 4.33 9.90
C TYR A 461 14.96 3.55 8.97
N THR A 462 14.55 3.34 7.71
CA THR A 462 15.22 2.44 6.76
C THR A 462 15.43 3.10 5.40
N GLN A 463 15.84 4.38 5.37
CA GLN A 463 15.87 5.13 4.10
C GLN A 463 17.01 4.82 3.11
N LYS A 464 18.03 4.07 3.54
CA LYS A 464 19.16 3.64 2.71
C LYS A 464 19.26 2.13 2.66
N GLY A 465 19.44 1.57 1.47
CA GLY A 465 19.60 0.14 1.23
C GLY A 465 18.30 -0.66 1.18
N PHE A 466 17.12 -0.03 1.34
CA PHE A 466 15.82 -0.71 1.41
C PHE A 466 14.94 -0.49 0.19
N SER A 467 14.10 -1.49 -0.07
CA SER A 467 13.04 -1.48 -1.07
C SER A 467 11.89 -2.37 -0.60
N CYS A 468 10.73 -2.34 -1.25
CA CYS A 468 9.62 -3.27 -0.95
C CYS A 468 10.10 -4.72 -1.08
N ALA A 469 10.75 -5.09 -2.19
CA ALA A 469 11.32 -6.43 -2.38
C ALA A 469 12.30 -6.80 -1.26
N ARG A 470 13.18 -5.87 -0.85
CA ARG A 470 14.14 -6.12 0.24
C ARG A 470 13.45 -6.31 1.59
N CYS A 471 12.44 -5.50 1.89
CA CYS A 471 11.68 -5.62 3.13
C CYS A 471 10.92 -6.95 3.16
N HIS A 472 10.40 -7.38 2.01
CA HIS A 472 9.60 -8.59 1.85
C HIS A 472 10.42 -9.85 1.47
N LEU A 473 11.75 -9.81 1.54
CA LEU A 473 12.65 -10.96 1.27
C LEU A 473 12.28 -12.23 2.04
N ASN A 474 11.71 -12.02 3.23
CA ASN A 474 11.42 -13.07 4.19
C ASN A 474 9.93 -13.31 4.35
N ALA A 475 9.12 -12.80 3.41
CA ALA A 475 7.67 -12.96 3.41
C ALA A 475 7.30 -14.33 2.84
N PHE A 476 7.30 -15.34 3.72
CA PHE A 476 6.95 -16.72 3.42
C PHE A 476 5.61 -17.12 4.06
N PRO A 477 4.93 -18.16 3.53
CA PRO A 477 3.83 -18.82 4.22
C PRO A 477 4.32 -19.56 5.48
N GLN A 478 3.37 -19.96 6.34
CA GLN A 478 3.64 -20.85 7.47
C GLN A 478 4.24 -22.18 6.98
N GLY A 479 5.24 -22.70 7.71
CA GLY A 479 5.94 -23.94 7.39
C GLY A 479 7.30 -23.78 6.72
N VAL A 480 7.68 -22.57 6.30
CA VAL A 480 9.06 -22.27 5.88
C VAL A 480 9.91 -21.98 7.12
N SER A 481 10.67 -22.98 7.57
CA SER A 481 11.51 -22.89 8.79
C SER A 481 12.94 -22.40 8.55
N SER A 482 13.40 -22.43 7.30
CA SER A 482 14.71 -21.96 6.88
C SER A 482 14.56 -21.27 5.52
N PHE A 483 15.31 -20.19 5.29
CA PHE A 483 15.32 -19.49 4.02
C PHE A 483 15.63 -20.47 2.88
N PRO A 484 14.66 -20.81 2.01
CA PRO A 484 14.99 -21.55 0.82
C PRO A 484 15.96 -20.67 0.02
N PRO A 485 17.06 -21.23 -0.51
CA PRO A 485 17.90 -20.49 -1.44
C PRO A 485 17.04 -19.94 -2.58
N TYR A 486 17.38 -18.76 -3.08
CA TYR A 486 16.67 -18.13 -4.20
C TYR A 486 16.88 -18.94 -5.48
N GLU A 487 16.01 -19.93 -5.65
CA GLU A 487 15.99 -20.87 -6.75
C GLU A 487 14.59 -20.90 -7.35
N LYS A 488 14.51 -21.01 -8.67
CA LYS A 488 13.24 -21.03 -9.41
C LYS A 488 12.24 -22.06 -8.85
N ARG A 489 12.73 -23.20 -8.35
CA ARG A 489 11.91 -24.24 -7.75
C ARG A 489 11.20 -23.86 -6.44
N PHE A 490 11.63 -22.79 -5.77
CA PHE A 490 11.01 -22.26 -4.54
C PHE A 490 10.34 -20.89 -4.75
N GLU A 491 10.13 -20.49 -6.01
CA GLU A 491 9.60 -19.18 -6.38
C GLU A 491 8.25 -18.90 -5.70
N ASP A 492 7.32 -19.86 -5.74
CA ASP A 492 5.95 -19.69 -5.23
C ASP A 492 5.88 -19.53 -3.71
N LEU A 493 6.93 -19.93 -2.98
CA LEU A 493 7.01 -19.73 -1.53
C LEU A 493 7.35 -18.27 -1.16
N HIS A 494 7.94 -17.50 -2.08
CA HIS A 494 8.26 -16.09 -1.89
C HIS A 494 7.03 -15.21 -2.17
N VAL A 495 6.00 -15.34 -1.34
CA VAL A 495 4.69 -14.69 -1.56
C VAL A 495 4.75 -13.16 -1.48
N MET A 496 5.83 -12.58 -0.98
CA MET A 496 5.99 -11.12 -0.81
C MET A 496 4.86 -10.47 0.01
N SER A 497 4.12 -11.27 0.78
CA SER A 497 3.09 -10.83 1.72
C SER A 497 3.32 -11.52 3.05
N PHE A 498 3.30 -10.74 4.14
CA PHE A 498 3.40 -11.27 5.48
C PHE A 498 2.05 -11.73 6.04
N LEU A 499 0.96 -11.59 5.27
CA LEU A 499 -0.37 -11.78 5.81
C LEU A 499 -0.69 -13.22 6.14
N LEU A 500 -0.20 -14.20 5.36
CA LEU A 500 -0.38 -15.62 5.65
C LEU A 500 0.21 -16.05 7.01
N LEU A 501 1.19 -15.31 7.54
CA LEU A 501 1.77 -15.58 8.87
C LEU A 501 0.81 -15.26 10.02
N ASN A 502 -0.32 -14.62 9.76
CA ASN A 502 -1.36 -14.38 10.77
C ASN A 502 -2.23 -15.62 11.04
N ALA A 503 -2.16 -16.63 10.17
CA ALA A 503 -2.90 -17.87 10.37
C ALA A 503 -2.55 -18.52 11.71
N LYS A 504 -3.58 -19.03 12.39
CA LYS A 504 -3.46 -19.71 13.68
C LYS A 504 -3.56 -21.22 13.44
N PRO A 505 -2.78 -22.05 14.14
CA PRO A 505 -2.86 -23.50 13.99
C PRO A 505 -4.18 -24.02 14.56
N GLY A 506 -4.91 -24.83 13.78
CA GLY A 506 -6.10 -25.53 14.26
C GLY A 506 -5.80 -26.58 15.34
N SER A 507 -4.57 -27.09 15.36
CA SER A 507 -4.08 -28.07 16.35
C SER A 507 -3.83 -27.49 17.74
N GLN A 508 -3.77 -26.16 17.89
CA GLN A 508 -3.60 -25.52 19.20
C GLN A 508 -4.90 -24.81 19.61
N PRO A 509 -5.43 -25.09 20.80
CA PRO A 509 -6.60 -24.39 21.30
C PRO A 509 -6.28 -22.90 21.50
N PRO A 510 -7.31 -22.03 21.43
CA PRO A 510 -7.15 -20.62 21.74
C PRO A 510 -6.39 -20.39 23.06
N GLY A 511 -5.27 -19.67 23.00
CA GLY A 511 -4.41 -19.39 24.15
C GLY A 511 -4.78 -18.07 24.83
N LYS A 512 -4.41 -17.89 26.11
CA LYS A 512 -4.58 -16.62 26.85
C LYS A 512 -3.86 -15.40 26.25
N PHE A 513 -3.03 -15.61 25.23
CA PHE A 513 -2.21 -14.59 24.56
C PHE A 513 -2.59 -14.39 23.09
N GLU A 514 -3.82 -14.75 22.70
CA GLU A 514 -4.41 -14.13 21.52
C GLU A 514 -4.48 -12.63 21.74
N CYS A 515 -3.99 -11.86 20.77
CA CYS A 515 -4.34 -10.46 20.68
C CYS A 515 -5.84 -10.31 20.88
N LEU A 516 -6.20 -9.74 22.03
CA LEU A 516 -7.50 -9.24 22.43
C LEU A 516 -8.66 -9.77 21.58
N LYS A 517 -9.41 -10.75 22.13
CA LYS A 517 -10.84 -10.80 21.80
C LYS A 517 -11.39 -9.39 22.03
N PRO A 518 -12.03 -8.74 21.05
CA PRO A 518 -12.84 -7.57 21.34
C PRO A 518 -13.90 -8.04 22.34
N GLY A 519 -13.75 -7.64 23.60
CA GLY A 519 -14.77 -7.84 24.61
C GLY A 519 -15.88 -6.83 24.38
N TYR A 520 -16.87 -7.26 23.60
CA TYR A 520 -18.22 -6.69 23.39
C TYR A 520 -18.34 -5.23 22.94
#